data_AF-A0A4X2K2I5-F1
#
_entry.id   AF-A0A4X2K2I5-F1
#
_cell.length_a   1.000
_cell.length_b   1.000
_cell.length_c   1.000
_cell.angle_alpha   90.00
_cell.angle_beta   90.00
_cell.angle_gamma   90.00
#
_symmetry.space_group_name_H-M   'P 1'
#
loop_
_entity.id
_entity.type
_entity.pdbx_description
1 polymer ?
#
loop_
_entity_poly.entity_id
_entity_poly.type
_entity_poly.pdbx_seq_one_letter_code
_entity_poly.pdbx_strand_id
1 'polypeptide(L)'
;MNDKYVKKETCHQSTETDVAFLLENVNGNSESPDQMAFQFEQTFKEIEKLTEHCNTLQNLKAECSKCSSSENKTEVDEMAVQLDDVFRQLDKCIVERDQYKNEVELLEMEKTQMGFQCEELKTEVEQLKATVSQMTRSDDSTTSNIEASMNYSDRESLKLRSLRINVGQLLASIMPDLDLQQVNYDIDVVDEILGQVVEQMHEISST
;
A
#
# COMPACT_ATOMS: atom_id res chain seq x y z
N MET A 1 30.61 0.85 -15.83
CA MET A 1 31.33 -0.42 -15.57
C MET A 1 31.82 -0.92 -16.92
N ASN A 2 33.10 -1.26 -17.05
CA ASN A 2 33.74 -1.58 -18.33
C ASN A 2 33.44 -3.04 -18.73
N ASP A 3 32.60 -3.24 -19.74
CA ASP A 3 32.39 -4.55 -20.35
C ASP A 3 33.63 -4.94 -21.18
N LYS A 4 34.50 -5.74 -20.57
CA LYS A 4 35.58 -6.44 -21.29
C LYS A 4 34.97 -7.58 -22.10
N TYR A 5 34.70 -7.32 -23.38
CA TYR A 5 34.36 -8.36 -24.34
C TYR A 5 35.53 -9.33 -24.52
N VAL A 6 35.38 -10.57 -24.06
CA VAL A 6 36.33 -11.65 -24.33
C VAL A 6 36.04 -12.19 -25.73
N LYS A 7 36.89 -11.87 -26.71
CA LYS A 7 36.85 -12.47 -28.05
C LYS A 7 37.18 -13.95 -27.92
N LYS A 8 36.24 -14.82 -28.30
CA LYS A 8 36.46 -16.27 -28.38
C LYS A 8 37.11 -16.57 -29.74
N GLU A 9 38.42 -16.78 -29.77
CA GLU A 9 39.11 -17.27 -30.98
C GLU A 9 38.72 -18.73 -31.23
N THR A 10 38.24 -19.01 -32.44
CA THR A 10 38.01 -20.37 -32.92
C THR A 10 39.33 -20.95 -33.43
N CYS A 11 39.93 -21.82 -32.62
CA CYS A 11 41.10 -22.60 -33.01
C CYS A 11 40.67 -23.74 -33.97
N HIS A 12 41.12 -23.68 -35.22
CA HIS A 12 40.99 -24.77 -36.18
C HIS A 12 42.29 -25.60 -36.17
N GLN A 13 42.46 -26.45 -35.16
CA GLN A 13 43.46 -27.51 -35.25
C GLN A 13 42.91 -28.60 -36.18
N SER A 14 43.36 -28.59 -37.43
CA SER A 14 43.20 -29.72 -38.33
C SER A 14 44.20 -30.80 -37.91
N THR A 15 43.70 -31.93 -37.42
CA THR A 15 44.54 -33.12 -37.22
C THR A 15 44.67 -33.82 -38.56
N GLU A 16 45.81 -33.65 -39.22
CA GLU A 16 46.19 -34.42 -40.41
C GLU A 16 46.58 -35.83 -39.96
N THR A 17 45.79 -36.84 -40.34
CA THR A 17 46.18 -38.24 -40.12
C THR A 17 47.24 -38.60 -41.15
N ASP A 18 48.49 -38.67 -40.70
CA ASP A 18 49.63 -39.03 -41.52
C ASP A 18 49.49 -40.47 -42.03
N VAL A 19 49.23 -40.62 -43.32
CA VAL A 19 49.07 -41.91 -44.01
C VAL A 19 50.42 -42.65 -44.08
N ALA A 20 51.55 -41.97 -43.80
CA ALA A 20 52.87 -42.58 -43.77
C ALA A 20 53.00 -43.70 -42.72
N PHE A 21 52.30 -43.61 -41.59
CA PHE A 21 52.38 -44.62 -40.53
C PHE A 21 51.76 -45.98 -40.94
N LEU A 22 50.81 -45.99 -41.88
CA LEU A 22 50.22 -47.24 -42.37
C LEU A 22 51.08 -47.94 -43.44
N LEU A 23 52.00 -47.22 -44.06
CA LEU A 23 52.86 -47.73 -45.14
C LEU A 23 54.25 -48.19 -44.67
N GLU A 24 54.68 -47.78 -43.48
CA GLU A 24 56.02 -48.10 -42.98
C GLU A 24 56.17 -49.55 -42.46
N ASN A 25 55.06 -50.28 -42.25
CA ASN A 25 55.07 -51.70 -41.89
C ASN A 25 55.25 -52.65 -43.10
N VAL A 26 55.32 -52.14 -44.34
CA VAL A 26 55.46 -52.98 -45.56
C VAL A 26 56.93 -53.20 -45.94
N ASN A 27 57.89 -52.86 -45.06
CA ASN A 27 59.30 -53.13 -45.30
C ASN A 27 59.79 -54.40 -44.58
N GLY A 28 59.63 -55.55 -45.25
CA GLY A 28 60.68 -56.59 -45.23
C GLY A 28 60.64 -57.70 -44.18
N ASN A 29 59.56 -57.88 -43.41
CA ASN A 29 59.30 -59.16 -42.72
C ASN A 29 57.97 -59.71 -43.23
N SER A 30 57.97 -60.92 -43.80
CA SER A 30 56.72 -61.63 -44.10
C SER A 30 56.03 -61.96 -42.79
N GLU A 31 55.19 -61.05 -42.29
CA GLU A 31 54.24 -61.37 -41.22
C GLU A 31 53.46 -62.61 -41.69
N SER A 32 53.36 -63.62 -40.82
CA SER A 32 52.61 -64.82 -41.15
C SER A 32 51.15 -64.42 -41.46
N PRO A 33 50.44 -65.18 -42.31
CA PRO A 33 49.01 -64.94 -42.58
C PRO A 33 48.19 -64.80 -41.28
N ASP A 34 48.59 -65.53 -40.23
CA ASP A 34 47.98 -65.47 -38.90
C ASP A 34 48.22 -64.13 -38.17
N GLN A 35 49.39 -63.51 -38.33
CA GLN A 35 49.72 -62.22 -37.72
C GLN A 35 48.96 -61.07 -38.37
N MET A 36 48.79 -61.11 -39.71
CA MET A 36 47.95 -60.16 -40.43
C MET A 36 46.47 -60.30 -40.06
N ALA A 37 45.96 -61.52 -39.96
CA ALA A 37 44.59 -61.79 -39.50
C ALA A 37 44.36 -61.28 -38.07
N PHE A 38 45.34 -61.46 -37.18
CA PHE A 38 45.29 -60.95 -35.81
C PHE A 38 45.25 -59.42 -35.75
N GLN A 39 46.05 -58.72 -36.57
CA GLN A 39 46.00 -57.26 -36.67
C GLN A 39 44.62 -56.76 -37.14
N PHE A 40 44.06 -57.35 -38.20
CA PHE A 40 42.73 -56.98 -38.68
C PHE A 40 41.66 -57.16 -37.60
N GLU A 41 41.66 -58.31 -36.93
CA GLU A 41 40.76 -58.60 -35.81
C GLU A 41 40.88 -57.56 -34.68
N GLN A 42 42.12 -57.13 -34.36
CA GLN A 42 42.38 -56.09 -33.36
C GLN A 42 41.88 -54.72 -33.81
N THR A 43 42.14 -54.33 -35.07
CA THR A 43 41.68 -53.05 -35.63
C THR A 43 40.15 -53.01 -35.72
N PHE A 44 39.49 -54.11 -36.07
CA PHE A 44 38.03 -54.19 -36.05
C PHE A 44 37.46 -53.96 -34.65
N LYS A 45 38.05 -54.57 -33.62
CA LYS A 45 37.64 -54.34 -32.22
C LYS A 45 37.85 -52.89 -31.78
N GLU A 46 38.89 -52.22 -32.28
CA GLU A 46 39.15 -50.82 -31.96
C GLU A 46 38.15 -49.88 -32.67
N ILE A 47 37.83 -50.16 -33.92
CA ILE A 47 36.79 -49.43 -34.68
C ILE A 47 35.41 -49.60 -34.02
N GLU A 48 35.07 -50.80 -33.54
CA GLU A 48 33.81 -51.06 -32.84
C GLU A 48 33.73 -50.25 -31.54
N LYS A 49 34.78 -50.27 -30.72
CA LYS A 49 34.88 -49.43 -29.51
C LYS A 49 34.79 -47.94 -29.81
N LEU A 50 35.47 -47.48 -30.86
CA LEU A 50 35.44 -46.08 -31.26
C LEU A 50 34.04 -45.68 -31.75
N THR A 51 33.37 -46.57 -32.49
CA THR A 51 31.98 -46.39 -32.94
C THR A 51 31.04 -46.27 -31.75
N GLU A 52 31.19 -47.12 -30.74
CA GLU A 52 30.41 -47.06 -29.50
C GLU A 52 30.65 -45.74 -28.75
N HIS A 53 31.89 -45.27 -28.68
CA HIS A 53 32.24 -43.99 -28.07
C HIS A 53 31.64 -42.80 -28.84
N CYS A 54 31.72 -42.82 -30.18
CA CYS A 54 31.11 -41.79 -31.03
C CYS A 54 29.59 -41.75 -30.86
N ASN A 55 28.92 -42.90 -30.80
CA ASN A 55 27.49 -42.97 -30.55
C ASN A 55 27.13 -42.40 -29.18
N THR A 56 27.92 -42.71 -28.14
CA THR A 56 27.73 -42.17 -26.79
C THR A 56 27.87 -40.65 -26.78
N LEU A 57 28.91 -40.11 -27.42
CA LEU A 57 29.12 -38.66 -27.54
C LEU A 57 28.01 -37.98 -28.35
N GLN A 58 27.51 -38.62 -29.41
CA GLN A 58 26.42 -38.09 -30.21
C GLN A 58 25.10 -38.04 -29.43
N ASN A 59 24.81 -39.07 -28.63
CA ASN A 59 23.66 -39.09 -27.72
C ASN A 59 23.76 -38.00 -26.65
N LEU A 60 24.91 -37.84 -26.01
CA LEU A 60 25.16 -36.77 -25.03
C LEU A 60 25.03 -35.38 -25.66
N LYS A 61 25.50 -35.19 -26.90
CA LYS A 61 25.35 -33.94 -27.65
C LYS A 61 23.87 -33.63 -27.95
N ALA A 62 23.09 -34.64 -28.32
CA ALA A 62 21.66 -34.50 -28.57
C ALA A 62 20.90 -34.13 -27.28
N GLU A 63 21.22 -34.77 -26.15
CA GLU A 63 20.66 -34.42 -24.85
C GLU A 63 21.07 -33.02 -24.37
N CYS A 64 22.34 -32.65 -24.53
CA CYS A 64 22.83 -31.31 -24.20
C CYS A 64 22.16 -30.21 -25.05
N SER A 65 21.88 -30.49 -26.33
CA SER A 65 21.13 -29.56 -27.19
C SER A 65 19.67 -29.37 -26.75
N LYS A 66 19.07 -30.38 -26.10
CA LYS A 66 17.76 -30.24 -25.46
C LYS A 66 17.82 -29.39 -24.19
N CYS A 67 18.95 -29.33 -23.47
CA CYS A 67 19.10 -28.39 -22.35
C CYS A 67 19.15 -26.92 -22.81
N SER A 68 19.55 -26.67 -24.07
CA SER A 68 19.42 -25.37 -24.75
C SER A 68 18.05 -25.14 -25.41
N SER A 69 17.06 -26.02 -25.18
CA SER A 69 15.70 -25.78 -25.67
C SER A 69 15.17 -24.46 -25.10
N SER A 70 14.34 -23.79 -25.88
CA SER A 70 13.81 -22.46 -25.55
C SER A 70 13.10 -22.41 -24.20
N GLU A 71 12.53 -23.52 -23.72
CA GLU A 71 11.75 -23.60 -22.48
C GLU A 71 12.54 -23.13 -21.24
N ASN A 72 13.76 -23.64 -21.02
CA ASN A 72 14.56 -23.23 -19.86
C ASN A 72 14.99 -21.77 -19.94
N LYS A 73 15.20 -21.27 -21.17
CA LYS A 73 15.55 -19.86 -21.39
C LYS A 73 14.34 -18.94 -21.16
N THR A 74 13.16 -19.37 -21.60
CA THR A 74 11.92 -18.63 -21.39
C THR A 74 11.53 -18.58 -19.91
N GLU A 75 11.75 -19.64 -19.13
CA GLU A 75 11.50 -19.61 -17.67
C GLU A 75 12.40 -18.59 -16.96
N VAL A 76 13.67 -18.52 -17.34
CA VAL A 76 14.60 -17.52 -16.77
C VAL A 76 14.21 -16.10 -17.16
N ASP A 77 13.81 -15.89 -18.40
CA ASP A 77 13.32 -14.58 -18.88
C ASP A 77 12.01 -14.19 -18.16
N GLU A 78 11.09 -15.13 -17.93
CA GLU A 78 9.86 -14.90 -17.14
C GLU A 78 10.16 -14.58 -15.68
N MET A 79 11.10 -15.29 -15.06
CA MET A 79 11.55 -14.98 -13.70
C MET A 79 12.18 -13.60 -13.61
N ALA A 80 12.93 -13.16 -14.63
CA ALA A 80 13.52 -11.83 -14.66
C ALA A 80 12.44 -10.74 -14.72
N VAL A 81 11.38 -10.94 -15.50
CA VAL A 81 10.22 -10.02 -15.55
C VAL A 81 9.50 -9.96 -14.21
N GLN A 82 9.23 -11.12 -13.59
CA GLN A 82 8.59 -11.16 -12.27
C GLN A 82 9.43 -10.44 -11.20
N LEU A 83 10.75 -10.59 -11.26
CA LEU A 83 11.65 -9.91 -10.32
C LEU A 83 11.61 -8.38 -10.52
N ASP A 84 11.59 -7.89 -11.75
CA ASP A 84 11.43 -6.46 -12.06
C ASP A 84 10.09 -5.92 -11.52
N ASP A 85 9.00 -6.66 -11.73
CA ASP A 85 7.68 -6.31 -11.22
C ASP A 85 7.64 -6.22 -9.69
N VAL A 86 8.36 -7.11 -9.00
CA VAL A 86 8.49 -7.07 -7.53
C VAL A 86 9.32 -5.86 -7.09
N PHE A 87 10.41 -5.53 -7.77
CA PHE A 87 11.20 -4.32 -7.45
C PHE A 87 10.37 -3.05 -7.62
N ARG A 88 9.62 -2.93 -8.72
CA ARG A 88 8.75 -1.78 -8.97
C ARG A 88 7.64 -1.67 -7.91
N GLN A 89 7.09 -2.79 -7.46
CA GLN A 89 6.13 -2.81 -6.34
C GLN A 89 6.78 -2.42 -5.02
N LEU A 90 8.00 -2.89 -4.74
CA LEU A 90 8.74 -2.52 -3.55
C LEU A 90 9.01 -1.01 -3.49
N ASP A 91 9.41 -0.40 -4.61
CA ASP A 91 9.61 1.05 -4.71
C ASP A 91 8.31 1.82 -4.42
N LYS A 92 7.18 1.37 -4.96
CA LYS A 92 5.86 1.95 -4.67
C LYS A 92 5.52 1.85 -3.18
N CYS A 93 5.72 0.68 -2.58
CA CYS A 93 5.50 0.47 -1.15
C CYS A 93 6.42 1.33 -0.27
N ILE A 94 7.67 1.54 -0.68
CA ILE A 94 8.62 2.42 0.02
C ILE A 94 8.11 3.87 0.02
N VAL A 95 7.70 4.37 -1.15
CA VAL A 95 7.16 5.73 -1.28
C VAL A 95 5.88 5.90 -0.45
N GLU A 96 4.95 4.95 -0.52
CA GLU A 96 3.70 5.00 0.27
C GLU A 96 3.98 4.96 1.78
N ARG A 97 4.90 4.09 2.23
CA ARG A 97 5.33 4.04 3.64
C ARG A 97 5.90 5.39 4.09
N ASP A 98 6.75 6.01 3.29
CA ASP A 98 7.36 7.29 3.64
C ASP A 98 6.34 8.42 3.68
N GLN A 99 5.35 8.40 2.79
CA GLN A 99 4.21 9.32 2.84
C GLN A 99 3.41 9.16 4.14
N TYR A 100 3.01 7.93 4.48
CA TYR A 100 2.26 7.68 5.72
C TYR A 100 3.08 8.05 6.97
N LYS A 101 4.39 7.80 6.95
CA LYS A 101 5.28 8.20 8.05
C LYS A 101 5.26 9.72 8.27
N ASN A 102 5.35 10.50 7.20
CA ASN A 102 5.29 11.96 7.28
C ASN A 102 3.90 12.46 7.73
N GLU A 103 2.82 11.84 7.27
CA GLU A 103 1.47 12.17 7.70
C GLU A 103 1.26 11.92 9.20
N VAL A 104 1.76 10.80 9.72
CA VAL A 104 1.72 10.49 11.15
C VAL A 104 2.50 11.53 11.96
N GLU A 105 3.71 11.91 11.51
CA GLU A 105 4.51 12.93 12.20
C GLU A 105 3.79 14.29 12.24
N LEU A 106 3.15 14.69 11.14
CA LEU A 106 2.36 15.92 11.08
C LEU A 106 1.16 15.90 12.03
N LEU A 107 0.40 14.80 12.03
CA LEU A 107 -0.74 14.61 12.93
C LEU A 107 -0.32 14.59 14.40
N GLU A 108 0.84 14.01 14.71
CA GLU A 108 1.39 14.00 16.06
C GLU A 108 1.78 15.42 16.52
N MET A 109 2.39 16.22 15.63
CA MET A 109 2.64 17.64 15.90
C MET A 109 1.34 18.41 16.15
N GLU A 110 0.32 18.27 15.30
CA GLU A 110 -0.98 18.93 15.47
C GLU A 110 -1.65 18.52 16.79
N LYS A 111 -1.63 17.22 17.12
CA LYS A 111 -2.14 16.71 18.39
C LYS A 111 -1.45 17.35 19.58
N THR A 112 -0.12 17.47 19.56
CA THR A 112 0.61 18.12 20.66
C THR A 112 0.25 19.61 20.76
N GLN A 113 0.14 20.31 19.63
CA GLN A 113 -0.27 21.71 19.57
C GLN A 113 -1.68 21.93 20.14
N MET A 114 -2.66 21.12 19.74
CA MET A 114 -4.00 21.17 20.32
C MET A 114 -4.00 20.82 21.81
N GLY A 115 -3.12 19.91 22.23
CA GLY A 115 -2.91 19.58 23.64
C GLY A 115 -2.51 20.81 24.46
N PHE A 116 -1.53 21.58 23.98
CA PHE A 116 -1.12 22.84 24.62
C PHE A 116 -2.26 23.87 24.68
N GLN A 117 -3.01 24.04 23.59
CA GLN A 117 -4.14 24.97 23.55
C GLN A 117 -5.26 24.55 24.53
N CYS A 118 -5.55 23.25 24.63
CA CYS A 118 -6.51 22.73 25.59
C CYS A 118 -6.06 22.99 27.04
N GLU A 119 -4.78 22.79 27.35
CA GLU A 119 -4.25 23.08 28.67
C GLU A 119 -4.30 24.58 28.99
N GLU A 120 -3.92 25.44 28.05
CA GLU A 120 -3.99 26.90 28.20
C GLU A 120 -5.43 27.35 28.48
N LEU A 121 -6.38 26.97 27.63
CA LEU A 121 -7.80 27.30 27.81
C LEU A 121 -8.35 26.76 29.12
N LYS A 122 -7.96 25.55 29.53
CA LYS A 122 -8.37 24.98 30.82
C LYS A 122 -7.87 25.85 31.98
N THR A 123 -6.61 26.30 31.92
CA THR A 123 -6.07 27.20 32.96
C THR A 123 -6.76 28.57 32.96
N GLU A 124 -7.10 29.12 31.79
CA GLU A 124 -7.83 30.39 31.67
C GLU A 124 -9.25 30.26 32.26
N VAL A 125 -9.96 29.17 31.96
CA VAL A 125 -11.28 28.88 32.53
C VAL A 125 -11.21 28.74 34.04
N GLU A 126 -10.21 28.02 34.57
CA GLU A 126 -10.03 27.88 36.02
C GLU A 126 -9.71 29.22 36.70
N GLN A 127 -8.89 30.07 36.07
CA GLN A 127 -8.58 31.42 36.55
C GLN A 127 -9.81 32.31 36.54
N LEU A 128 -10.55 32.38 35.42
CA LEU A 128 -11.79 33.16 35.30
C LEU A 128 -12.82 32.70 36.34
N LYS A 129 -12.97 31.39 36.51
CA LYS A 129 -13.87 30.83 37.54
C LYS A 129 -13.45 31.27 38.94
N ALA A 130 -12.15 31.25 39.26
CA ALA A 130 -11.64 31.74 40.54
C ALA A 130 -11.88 33.24 40.73
N THR A 131 -11.66 34.06 39.70
CA THR A 131 -11.92 35.50 39.71
C THR A 131 -13.41 35.80 39.93
N VAL A 132 -14.31 35.09 39.23
CA VAL A 132 -15.76 35.22 39.42
C VAL A 132 -16.16 34.84 40.85
N SER A 133 -15.65 33.72 41.38
CA SER A 133 -15.90 33.30 42.76
C SER A 133 -15.33 34.27 43.81
N GLN A 134 -14.25 34.99 43.51
CA GLN A 134 -13.72 36.03 44.40
C GLN A 134 -14.51 37.33 44.33
N MET A 135 -14.96 37.73 43.14
CA MET A 135 -15.82 38.90 42.93
C MET A 135 -17.17 38.71 43.66
N THR A 136 -17.79 37.52 43.52
CA THR A 136 -19.03 37.21 44.24
C THR A 136 -18.85 37.17 45.76
N ARG A 137 -17.67 36.78 46.27
CA ARG A 137 -17.36 36.84 47.71
C ARG A 137 -17.08 38.24 48.24
N SER A 138 -16.60 39.16 47.40
CA SER A 138 -16.33 40.54 47.79
C SER A 138 -17.59 41.41 47.79
N ASP A 139 -18.61 41.03 47.02
CA ASP A 139 -19.93 41.70 46.97
C ASP A 139 -20.97 41.06 47.92
N ASP A 140 -20.69 39.89 48.52
CA ASP A 140 -21.58 39.18 49.45
C ASP A 140 -21.37 39.64 50.90
N SER A 141 -21.80 40.88 51.19
CA SER A 141 -22.47 41.16 52.47
C SER A 141 -23.96 40.79 52.43
N THR A 142 -24.47 40.27 51.30
CA THR A 142 -25.80 39.67 51.16
C THR A 142 -25.91 38.95 49.80
N THR A 143 -26.32 37.68 49.79
CA THR A 143 -26.78 36.82 48.66
C THR A 143 -25.90 35.62 48.26
N SER A 144 -25.83 34.62 49.15
CA SER A 144 -25.24 33.29 48.92
C SER A 144 -26.02 32.34 47.98
N ASN A 145 -26.63 32.82 46.88
CA ASN A 145 -27.56 31.98 46.06
C ASN A 145 -27.28 31.91 44.55
N ILE A 146 -26.17 32.47 44.06
CA ILE A 146 -25.94 32.67 42.62
C ILE A 146 -25.35 31.44 41.91
N GLU A 147 -24.55 30.60 42.58
CA GLU A 147 -23.94 29.42 41.94
C GLU A 147 -24.97 28.36 41.50
N ALA A 148 -26.07 28.24 42.24
CA ALA A 148 -27.22 27.42 41.84
C ALA A 148 -28.02 28.07 40.70
N SER A 149 -28.08 29.41 40.67
CA SER A 149 -28.84 30.19 39.69
C SER A 149 -28.22 30.15 38.29
N MET A 150 -26.89 30.11 38.17
CA MET A 150 -26.20 30.04 36.87
C MET A 150 -26.42 28.69 36.15
N ASN A 151 -26.36 27.57 36.88
CA ASN A 151 -26.72 26.24 36.35
C ASN A 151 -28.23 26.13 36.07
N TYR A 152 -29.06 26.84 36.83
CA TYR A 152 -30.50 26.83 36.64
C TYR A 152 -30.89 27.56 35.35
N SER A 153 -30.32 28.74 35.09
CA SER A 153 -30.54 29.53 33.88
C SER A 153 -30.16 28.78 32.60
N ASP A 154 -29.00 28.10 32.60
CA ASP A 154 -28.54 27.30 31.45
C ASP A 154 -29.38 26.04 31.24
N ARG A 155 -29.92 25.45 32.32
CA ARG A 155 -30.85 24.32 32.20
C ARG A 155 -32.23 24.75 31.72
N GLU A 156 -32.69 25.94 32.11
CA GLU A 156 -33.95 26.51 31.69
C GLU A 156 -33.91 26.97 30.23
N SER A 157 -32.80 27.56 29.78
CA SER A 157 -32.59 27.95 28.38
C SER A 157 -32.68 26.73 27.45
N LEU A 158 -32.06 25.60 27.82
CA LEU A 158 -32.16 24.35 27.07
C LEU A 158 -33.59 23.79 27.02
N LYS A 159 -34.34 23.87 28.12
CA LYS A 159 -35.75 23.45 28.14
C LYS A 159 -36.62 24.36 27.28
N LEU A 160 -36.39 25.67 27.32
CA LEU A 160 -37.13 26.65 26.53
C LEU A 160 -36.85 26.47 25.04
N ARG A 161 -35.60 26.24 24.66
CA ARG A 161 -35.22 25.84 23.29
C ARG A 161 -35.96 24.59 22.84
N SER A 162 -35.97 23.54 23.68
CA SER A 162 -36.69 22.30 23.37
C SER A 162 -38.19 22.51 23.22
N LEU A 163 -38.80 23.38 24.03
CA LEU A 163 -40.20 23.75 23.91
C LEU A 163 -40.46 24.49 22.59
N ARG A 164 -39.63 25.46 22.23
CA ARG A 164 -39.73 26.21 20.97
C ARG A 164 -39.59 25.29 19.75
N ILE A 165 -38.75 24.26 19.80
CA ILE A 165 -38.66 23.25 18.74
C ILE A 165 -40.00 22.52 18.59
N ASN A 166 -40.57 22.04 19.69
CA ASN A 166 -41.85 21.32 19.66
C ASN A 166 -43.00 22.22 19.17
N VAL A 167 -43.04 23.47 19.62
CA VAL A 167 -44.04 24.47 19.18
C VAL A 167 -43.85 24.78 17.70
N GLY A 168 -42.63 25.00 17.23
CA GLY A 168 -42.33 25.20 15.81
C GLY A 168 -42.84 24.02 14.98
N GLN A 169 -42.49 22.79 15.34
CA GLN A 169 -42.96 21.59 14.65
C GLN A 169 -44.50 21.49 14.61
N LEU A 170 -45.17 21.83 15.72
CA LEU A 170 -46.63 21.88 15.77
C LEU A 170 -47.20 22.95 14.83
N LEU A 171 -46.61 24.14 14.81
CA LEU A 171 -47.00 25.22 13.90
C LEU A 171 -46.85 24.80 12.43
N ALA A 172 -45.75 24.13 12.04
CA ALA A 172 -45.59 23.60 10.69
C ALA A 172 -46.61 22.49 10.35
N SER A 173 -47.10 21.74 11.35
CA SER A 173 -48.17 20.76 11.13
C SER A 173 -49.53 21.42 10.85
N ILE A 174 -49.76 22.63 11.37
CA ILE A 174 -50.99 23.40 11.18
C ILE A 174 -50.88 24.29 9.92
N MET A 175 -49.67 24.80 9.65
CA MET A 175 -49.33 25.67 8.54
C MET A 175 -48.18 25.05 7.73
N PRO A 176 -48.47 24.18 6.76
CA PRO A 176 -47.43 23.45 6.01
C PRO A 176 -46.53 24.35 5.16
N ASP A 177 -46.96 25.59 4.87
CA ASP A 177 -46.16 26.59 4.15
C ASP A 177 -45.18 27.36 5.07
N LEU A 178 -45.21 27.10 6.38
CA LEU A 178 -44.29 27.71 7.34
C LEU A 178 -42.91 27.05 7.25
N ASP A 179 -41.94 27.77 6.67
CA ASP A 179 -40.56 27.29 6.58
C ASP A 179 -39.82 27.47 7.91
N LEU A 180 -39.49 26.34 8.55
CA LEU A 180 -38.75 26.29 9.81
C LEU A 180 -37.27 25.95 9.62
N GLN A 181 -36.79 25.75 8.39
CA GLN A 181 -35.45 25.26 8.10
C GLN A 181 -34.35 26.25 8.53
N GLN A 182 -34.70 27.53 8.70
CA GLN A 182 -33.78 28.62 9.09
C GLN A 182 -34.12 29.29 10.43
N VAL A 183 -35.06 28.74 11.21
CA VAL A 183 -35.47 29.36 12.47
C VAL A 183 -34.46 29.08 13.57
N ASN A 184 -33.99 30.14 14.25
CA ASN A 184 -33.16 30.04 15.43
C ASN A 184 -34.03 29.87 16.69
N TYR A 185 -33.97 28.69 17.32
CA TYR A 185 -34.75 28.34 18.50
C TYR A 185 -34.16 28.86 19.83
N ASP A 186 -32.97 29.46 19.80
CA ASP A 186 -32.33 30.05 20.98
C ASP A 186 -32.88 31.45 21.30
N ILE A 187 -33.72 32.01 20.41
CA ILE A 187 -34.32 33.34 20.54
C ILE A 187 -35.85 33.28 20.31
N ASP A 188 -36.54 34.39 20.54
CA ASP A 188 -38.01 34.46 20.66
C ASP A 188 -38.77 34.42 19.32
N VAL A 189 -38.12 34.01 18.22
CA VAL A 189 -38.71 34.01 16.87
C VAL A 189 -39.94 33.09 16.78
N VAL A 190 -39.88 31.91 17.42
CA VAL A 190 -41.04 30.99 17.47
C VAL A 190 -42.19 31.59 18.29
N ASP A 191 -41.88 32.36 19.34
CA ASP A 191 -42.88 32.98 20.20
C ASP A 191 -43.61 34.11 19.45
N GLU A 192 -42.90 34.86 18.61
CA GLU A 192 -43.48 35.89 17.73
C GLU A 192 -44.41 35.28 16.66
N ILE A 193 -43.97 34.21 15.98
CA ILE A 193 -44.80 33.49 15.00
C ILE A 193 -46.06 32.93 15.67
N LEU A 194 -45.91 32.30 16.84
CA LEU A 194 -47.05 31.79 17.61
C LEU A 194 -48.01 32.93 17.98
N GLY A 195 -47.48 34.09 18.39
CA GLY A 195 -48.28 35.27 18.70
C GLY A 195 -49.13 35.73 17.52
N GLN A 196 -48.54 35.85 16.33
CA GLN A 196 -49.25 36.23 15.10
C GLN A 196 -50.36 35.24 14.74
N VAL A 197 -50.09 33.93 14.87
CA VAL A 197 -51.10 32.89 14.62
C VAL A 197 -52.27 32.99 15.60
N VAL A 198 -52.00 33.21 16.88
CA VAL A 198 -53.04 33.36 17.91
C VAL A 198 -53.88 34.62 17.66
N GLU A 199 -53.26 35.74 17.30
CA GLU A 199 -53.97 36.97 16.94
C GLU A 199 -54.88 36.77 15.73
N GLN A 200 -54.36 36.16 14.66
CA GLN A 200 -55.15 35.84 13.46
C GLN A 200 -56.33 34.92 13.76
N MET A 201 -56.15 33.92 14.62
CA MET A 201 -57.25 33.04 15.05
C MET A 201 -58.35 33.79 15.81
N HIS A 202 -57.98 34.81 16.60
CA HIS A 202 -58.93 35.59 17.38
C HIS A 202 -59.72 36.57 16.49
N GLU A 203 -59.08 37.13 15.46
CA GLU A 203 -59.74 37.94 14.44
C GLU A 203 -60.78 37.14 13.64
N ILE A 204 -60.43 35.91 13.21
CA ILE A 204 -61.34 35.03 12.48
C ILE A 204 -62.51 34.55 13.37
N SER A 205 -62.27 34.37 14.67
CA SER A 205 -63.30 33.90 15.61
C SER A 205 -64.27 34.99 16.07
N SER A 206 -63.95 36.27 15.81
CA SER A 206 -64.76 37.43 16.23
C SER A 206 -65.65 38.01 15.12
N THR A 207 -65.55 37.49 13.89
CA THR A 207 -66.42 37.78 12.74
C THR A 207 -67.44 36.69 12.52
#